data_AF-A0A6S7J794-F1
#
_entry.id   AF-A0A6S7J794-F1
#
_cell.length_a   1.000
_cell.length_b   1.000
_cell.length_c   1.000
_cell.angle_alpha   90.00
_cell.angle_beta   90.00
_cell.angle_gamma   90.00
#
_symmetry.space_group_name_H-M   'P 1'
#
loop_
_entity.id
_entity.type
_entity.pdbx_description
1 polymer ?
#
loop_
_entity_poly.entity_id
_entity_poly.type
_entity_poly.pdbx_seq_one_letter_code
_entity_poly.pdbx_strand_id
1 'polypeptide(L)'
;MALSHLTTERVLAQIERVIQSNHEFRLNDSVRVNLVHVEMPNGGTGTKRSEINLEKHLINKRAIVRIQNKDDLCLARALVVSIAKIENDSRYKTINDFRCSLQTRLAHDLHEKAGVPIGSCGIDHVKQFQTYLTDYQINIVSKEHQNSVIFSGPDKEKRIYLFLHDNHFDVITSMPAFVARKKYCHTCKKRYDHVRSHLCGDTCKLCHFQNCPIVSWISCSDCNRIFKSQECFDRHKQNVGNAKSICLSIAKCPHCNLVFDRTRLRPDLHHCGLKRCSTCEKYVGIEDHQCYMQPVKEKPAREADLCDDEADEDVHESGYNELLFFDFECIQESGTHEPNLCVIQNEAGDEWLFQGDNTRNEFCEWLFTKEHEGCIVVAHNFQGYDGYFIQQYLHENGVIPEVIMRGAKILTLYVPMLKIKFIDSLSFIPMRLADFPKTFGLNELAKGYFPHLFNRKENQNYVGPLPPSPYYHPNGMNPAEKETFLKWHQELKENSYVFNFQEEILSYCRSDVDILRHCCLEFR
;
A
#
# COMPACT_ATOMS: atom_id res chain seq x y z
N MET A 1 14.47 0.99 -15.15
CA MET A 1 14.74 1.16 -16.60
C MET A 1 14.91 2.65 -16.84
N ALA A 2 15.84 3.14 -17.66
CA ALA A 2 15.95 4.58 -17.90
C ALA A 2 14.67 5.08 -18.60
N LEU A 3 14.17 6.27 -18.25
CA LEU A 3 12.93 6.82 -18.84
C LEU A 3 13.01 6.91 -20.37
N SER A 4 14.21 7.12 -20.90
CA SER A 4 14.52 7.15 -22.34
C SER A 4 14.35 5.80 -23.06
N HIS A 5 14.15 4.70 -22.33
CA HIS A 5 13.96 3.35 -22.88
C HIS A 5 12.48 2.92 -22.90
N LEU A 6 11.59 3.78 -22.41
CA LEU A 6 10.14 3.56 -22.27
C LEU A 6 9.43 4.25 -23.43
N THR A 7 9.61 3.69 -24.63
CA THR A 7 8.99 4.22 -25.85
C THR A 7 7.61 3.60 -26.06
N THR A 8 6.74 4.32 -26.76
CA THR A 8 5.39 3.87 -27.10
C THR A 8 5.40 2.49 -27.77
N GLU A 9 6.38 2.23 -28.64
CA GLU A 9 6.52 0.96 -29.34
C GLU A 9 6.81 -0.20 -28.39
N ARG A 10 7.59 0.02 -27.33
CA ARG A 10 7.88 -1.05 -26.34
C ARG A 10 6.69 -1.36 -25.44
N VAL A 11 5.91 -0.34 -25.09
CA VAL A 11 4.67 -0.50 -24.32
C VAL A 11 3.64 -1.24 -25.16
N LEU A 12 3.43 -0.80 -26.40
CA LEU A 12 2.53 -1.46 -27.35
C LEU A 12 2.97 -2.89 -27.65
N ALA A 13 4.27 -3.16 -27.83
CA ALA A 13 4.78 -4.51 -28.04
C ALA A 13 4.55 -5.45 -26.83
N GLN A 14 4.54 -4.93 -25.60
CA GLN A 14 4.17 -5.76 -24.43
C GLN A 14 2.66 -5.97 -24.34
N ILE A 15 1.85 -4.97 -24.67
CA ILE A 15 0.40 -5.09 -24.75
C ILE A 15 0.03 -6.14 -25.82
N GLU A 16 0.61 -6.03 -27.00
CA GLU A 16 0.47 -6.98 -28.11
C GLU A 16 0.91 -8.39 -27.74
N ARG A 17 1.98 -8.54 -26.95
CA ARG A 17 2.44 -9.84 -26.43
C ARG A 17 1.46 -10.47 -25.44
N VAL A 18 0.74 -9.66 -24.65
CA VAL A 18 -0.21 -10.13 -23.63
C VAL A 18 -1.59 -10.41 -24.23
N ILE A 19 -1.94 -9.76 -25.34
CA ILE A 19 -3.13 -10.06 -26.14
C ILE A 19 -2.90 -11.39 -26.86
N GLN A 20 -3.20 -12.51 -26.19
CA GLN A 20 -3.38 -13.79 -26.86
C GLN A 20 -4.85 -14.22 -26.89
N SER A 21 -5.26 -14.61 -28.10
CA SER A 21 -6.49 -15.26 -28.54
C SER A 21 -7.80 -14.45 -28.49
N ASN A 22 -8.12 -13.92 -29.68
CA ASN A 22 -9.46 -13.79 -30.28
C ASN A 22 -10.29 -12.50 -30.07
N HIS A 23 -9.64 -11.33 -29.93
CA HIS A 23 -10.33 -10.07 -30.23
C HIS A 23 -9.41 -9.05 -30.90
N GLU A 24 -9.78 -8.58 -32.08
CA GLU A 24 -9.15 -7.43 -32.74
C GLU A 24 -9.42 -6.18 -31.90
N PHE A 25 -8.39 -5.68 -31.21
CA PHE A 25 -8.47 -4.47 -30.41
C PHE A 25 -8.14 -3.25 -31.28
N ARG A 26 -9.12 -2.40 -31.58
CA ARG A 26 -8.90 -1.12 -32.26
C ARG A 26 -8.69 -0.01 -31.22
N LEU A 27 -7.43 0.40 -31.05
CA LEU A 27 -7.07 1.60 -30.30
C LEU A 27 -7.63 2.84 -31.01
N ASN A 28 -8.81 3.30 -30.60
CA ASN A 28 -9.35 4.61 -30.98
C ASN A 28 -9.31 5.57 -29.76
N ASP A 29 -9.81 6.79 -29.95
CA ASP A 29 -9.79 7.88 -28.97
C ASP A 29 -10.51 7.61 -27.63
N SER A 30 -11.04 6.40 -27.41
CA SER A 30 -11.72 5.98 -26.18
C SER A 30 -10.84 5.23 -25.18
N VAL A 31 -9.59 4.87 -25.54
CA VAL A 31 -8.69 4.10 -24.65
C VAL A 31 -7.73 5.04 -23.92
N ARG A 32 -7.92 5.19 -22.60
CA ARG A 32 -6.95 5.86 -21.71
C ARG A 32 -6.05 4.81 -21.03
N VAL A 33 -4.77 4.79 -21.40
CA VAL A 33 -3.76 3.94 -20.75
C VAL A 33 -3.01 4.77 -19.71
N ASN A 34 -3.23 4.47 -18.43
CA ASN A 34 -2.49 5.07 -17.32
C ASN A 34 -1.26 4.21 -17.00
N LEU A 35 -0.07 4.70 -17.37
CA LEU A 35 1.18 3.99 -17.15
C LEU A 35 1.86 4.48 -15.87
N VAL A 36 1.78 3.68 -14.80
CA VAL A 36 2.44 3.97 -13.54
C VAL A 36 3.79 3.25 -13.51
N HIS A 37 4.88 3.99 -13.71
CA HIS A 37 6.23 3.46 -13.53
C HIS A 37 6.57 3.45 -12.04
N VAL A 38 6.53 2.27 -11.42
CA VAL A 38 7.08 2.04 -10.08
C VAL A 38 8.53 1.59 -10.25
N GLU A 39 9.48 2.43 -9.83
CA GLU A 39 10.83 1.93 -9.59
C GLU A 39 10.74 0.86 -8.50
N MET A 40 11.15 -0.38 -8.80
CA MET A 40 11.32 -1.42 -7.79
C MET A 40 12.31 -0.91 -6.74
N PRO A 41 11.87 -0.61 -5.50
CA PRO A 41 12.80 -0.15 -4.48
C PRO A 41 13.64 -1.35 -4.03
N ASN A 42 14.96 -1.18 -3.98
CA ASN A 42 15.79 -2.02 -3.11
C ASN A 42 15.32 -1.79 -1.68
N GLY A 43 14.86 -2.88 -1.05
CA GLY A 43 14.00 -2.86 0.14
C GLY A 43 14.41 -1.94 1.28
N GLY A 44 13.38 -1.41 1.95
CA GLY A 44 13.46 -0.83 3.28
C GLY A 44 12.15 -1.12 4.00
N THR A 45 12.24 -1.68 5.20
CA THR A 45 11.08 -2.00 6.06
C THR A 45 10.08 -0.85 6.13
N GLY A 46 8.80 -1.23 5.97
CA GLY A 46 7.65 -0.36 5.72
C GLY A 46 7.47 0.83 6.66
N THR A 47 6.72 1.79 6.14
CA THR A 47 6.16 2.94 6.83
C THR A 47 5.35 2.51 8.05
N LYS A 48 5.68 3.03 9.24
CA LYS A 48 4.75 3.05 10.39
C LYS A 48 3.72 4.16 10.19
N ARG A 49 2.89 4.04 9.15
CA ARG A 49 1.62 4.74 9.14
C ARG A 49 0.66 3.84 9.94
N SER A 50 -0.10 4.41 10.88
CA SER A 50 -1.04 3.66 11.72
C SER A 50 -2.47 3.68 11.18
N GLU A 51 -2.72 4.52 10.18
CA GLU A 51 -4.05 4.91 9.71
C GLU A 51 -4.07 4.85 8.19
N ILE A 52 -4.94 4.05 7.57
CA ILE A 52 -4.99 3.89 6.10
C ILE A 52 -5.74 5.04 5.43
N ASN A 53 -6.81 5.55 6.05
CA ASN A 53 -7.53 6.70 5.52
C ASN A 53 -6.61 7.93 5.52
N LEU A 54 -6.44 8.58 4.35
CA LEU A 54 -5.54 9.73 4.21
C LEU A 54 -6.02 10.95 4.98
N GLU A 55 -7.29 11.27 4.92
CA GLU A 55 -7.80 12.44 5.60
C GLU A 55 -7.61 12.33 7.12
N LYS A 56 -7.99 11.20 7.71
CA LYS A 56 -7.73 10.88 9.13
C LYS A 56 -6.24 10.95 9.44
N HIS A 57 -5.40 10.43 8.54
CA HIS A 57 -3.94 10.53 8.70
C HIS A 57 -3.45 11.99 8.73
N LEU A 58 -3.88 12.82 7.80
CA LEU A 58 -3.44 14.22 7.70
C LEU A 58 -3.89 15.05 8.91
N ILE A 59 -5.09 14.80 9.43
CA ILE A 59 -5.60 15.45 10.64
C ILE A 59 -4.75 15.10 11.86
N ASN A 60 -4.40 13.82 12.01
CA ASN A 60 -3.67 13.33 13.18
C ASN A 60 -2.14 13.56 13.10
N LYS A 61 -1.60 13.77 11.90
CA LYS A 61 -0.16 13.90 11.68
C LYS A 61 0.34 15.31 12.03
N ARG A 62 0.81 15.47 13.27
CA ARG A 62 1.41 16.73 13.79
C ARG A 62 2.56 17.31 12.94
N ALA A 63 3.20 16.50 12.10
CA ALA A 63 4.25 16.96 11.20
C ALA A 63 3.71 17.77 10.01
N ILE A 64 2.40 17.75 9.76
CA ILE A 64 1.72 18.43 8.67
C ILE A 64 0.89 19.57 9.25
N VAL A 65 1.04 20.75 8.66
CA VAL A 65 0.17 21.90 8.92
C VAL A 65 -0.74 22.03 7.72
N ARG A 66 -2.04 21.80 7.94
CA ARG A 66 -3.05 21.88 6.89
C ARG A 66 -3.32 23.33 6.50
N ILE A 67 -3.25 23.63 5.21
CA ILE A 67 -3.58 24.94 4.67
C ILE A 67 -5.07 24.94 4.32
N GLN A 68 -5.87 25.57 5.17
CA GLN A 68 -7.29 25.73 4.88
C GLN A 68 -7.49 26.99 4.06
N ASN A 69 -8.07 26.85 2.87
CA ASN A 69 -8.37 27.98 2.00
C ASN A 69 -9.63 27.70 1.15
N LYS A 70 -10.31 28.79 0.75
CA LYS A 70 -11.46 28.75 -0.18
C LYS A 70 -11.09 29.27 -1.58
N ASP A 71 -9.84 29.69 -1.76
CA ASP A 71 -9.27 30.17 -3.01
C ASP A 71 -8.34 29.11 -3.61
N ASP A 72 -7.71 29.41 -4.75
CA ASP A 72 -6.77 28.50 -5.41
C ASP A 72 -5.30 28.77 -5.04
N LEU A 73 -5.04 29.44 -3.91
CA LEU A 73 -3.72 29.96 -3.53
C LEU A 73 -2.97 29.09 -2.51
N CYS A 74 -3.34 27.80 -2.39
CA CYS A 74 -2.78 26.90 -1.38
C CYS A 74 -1.24 26.83 -1.42
N LEU A 75 -0.62 26.83 -2.61
CA LEU A 75 0.85 26.85 -2.74
C LEU A 75 1.47 28.09 -2.09
N ALA A 76 1.02 29.28 -2.46
CA ALA A 76 1.58 30.53 -1.93
C ALA A 76 1.32 30.67 -0.42
N ARG A 77 0.13 30.27 0.05
CA ARG A 77 -0.18 30.20 1.49
C ARG A 77 0.75 29.24 2.23
N ALA A 78 0.99 28.05 1.67
CA ALA A 78 1.90 27.07 2.24
C ALA A 78 3.35 27.59 2.31
N LEU A 79 3.81 28.29 1.28
CA LEU A 79 5.13 28.93 1.26
C LEU A 79 5.25 30.00 2.35
N VAL A 80 4.25 30.89 2.47
CA VAL A 80 4.23 31.94 3.51
C VAL A 80 4.25 31.34 4.92
N VAL A 81 3.43 30.31 5.18
CA VAL A 81 3.40 29.61 6.47
C VAL A 81 4.74 28.92 6.76
N SER A 82 5.35 28.31 5.75
CA SER A 82 6.66 27.65 5.86
C SER A 82 7.77 28.65 6.18
N ILE A 83 7.81 29.78 5.48
CA ILE A 83 8.79 30.85 5.71
C ILE A 83 8.63 31.41 7.13
N ALA A 84 7.41 31.75 7.55
CA ALA A 84 7.15 32.24 8.90
C ALA A 84 7.60 31.25 9.99
N LYS A 85 7.46 29.95 9.74
CA LYS A 85 7.95 28.89 10.65
C LYS A 85 9.47 28.85 10.72
N ILE A 86 10.16 28.88 9.57
CA ILE A 86 11.62 28.78 9.47
C ILE A 86 12.29 30.00 10.10
N GLU A 87 11.76 31.19 9.85
CA GLU A 87 12.30 32.45 10.38
C GLU A 87 11.91 32.72 11.84
N ASN A 88 11.13 31.84 12.48
CA ASN A 88 10.57 32.05 13.81
C ASN A 88 9.80 33.39 13.95
N ASP A 89 8.99 33.75 12.94
CA ASP A 89 8.20 34.98 12.95
C ASP A 89 7.23 34.98 14.16
N SER A 90 7.24 36.06 14.94
CA SER A 90 6.36 36.23 16.11
C SER A 90 4.87 36.15 15.75
N ARG A 91 4.53 36.44 14.49
CA ARG A 91 3.18 36.40 13.93
C ARG A 91 2.81 35.04 13.33
N TYR A 92 3.65 34.02 13.45
CA TYR A 92 3.42 32.69 12.87
C TYR A 92 2.00 32.14 13.17
N LYS A 93 1.51 32.31 14.40
CA LYS A 93 0.15 31.87 14.78
C LYS A 93 -0.94 32.58 13.97
N THR A 94 -0.81 33.89 13.77
CA THR A 94 -1.74 34.69 12.96
C THR A 94 -1.63 34.37 11.47
N ILE A 95 -0.42 34.10 10.99
CA ILE A 95 -0.17 33.69 9.60
C ILE A 95 -0.73 32.28 9.32
N ASN A 96 -0.76 31.42 10.33
CA ASN A 96 -1.29 30.07 10.21
C ASN A 96 -2.82 29.99 10.43
N ASP A 97 -3.45 31.03 10.98
CA ASP A 97 -4.91 31.06 11.13
C ASP A 97 -5.57 31.48 9.80
N PHE A 98 -6.23 30.53 9.15
CA PHE A 98 -6.91 30.77 7.86
C PHE A 98 -8.02 31.83 7.94
N ARG A 99 -8.57 32.09 9.13
CA ARG A 99 -9.60 33.12 9.34
C ARG A 99 -9.00 34.52 9.32
N CYS A 100 -7.68 34.64 9.49
CA CYS A 100 -6.98 35.91 9.41
C CYS A 100 -6.61 36.23 7.96
N SER A 101 -6.99 37.43 7.51
CA SER A 101 -6.67 37.94 6.16
C SER A 101 -5.17 38.14 5.92
N LEU A 102 -4.35 38.09 6.96
CA LEU A 102 -2.89 38.26 6.86
C LEU A 102 -2.25 37.19 5.99
N GLN A 103 -2.66 35.91 6.11
CA GLN A 103 -2.14 34.83 5.28
C GLN A 103 -2.46 35.07 3.80
N THR A 104 -3.72 35.44 3.51
CA THR A 104 -4.20 35.76 2.16
C THR A 104 -3.40 36.91 1.55
N ARG A 105 -3.25 38.01 2.30
CA ARG A 105 -2.52 39.19 1.83
C ARG A 105 -1.05 38.88 1.52
N LEU A 106 -0.38 38.13 2.40
CA LEU A 106 1.02 37.72 2.17
C LEU A 106 1.15 36.76 0.98
N ALA A 107 0.16 35.89 0.75
CA ALA A 107 0.15 35.01 -0.42
C ALA A 107 0.01 35.80 -1.72
N HIS A 108 -0.89 36.79 -1.79
CA HIS A 108 -1.01 37.68 -2.94
C HIS A 108 0.27 38.51 -3.18
N ASP A 109 0.83 39.09 -2.13
CA ASP A 109 2.09 39.84 -2.20
C ASP A 109 3.25 38.97 -2.69
N LEU A 110 3.28 37.68 -2.31
CA LEU A 110 4.26 36.72 -2.79
C LEU A 110 4.09 36.43 -4.29
N HIS A 111 2.85 36.27 -4.78
CA HIS A 111 2.56 36.12 -6.21
C HIS A 111 3.05 37.33 -7.02
N GLU A 112 2.69 38.53 -6.57
CA GLU A 112 3.06 39.78 -7.23
C GLU A 112 4.58 39.95 -7.29
N LYS A 113 5.28 39.75 -6.17
CA LYS A 113 6.74 39.90 -6.10
C LYS A 113 7.51 38.84 -6.87
N ALA A 114 6.99 37.60 -6.91
CA ALA A 114 7.62 36.52 -7.65
C ALA A 114 7.27 36.53 -9.16
N GLY A 115 6.35 37.41 -9.60
CA GLY A 115 5.88 37.48 -10.98
C GLY A 115 5.06 36.25 -11.41
N VAL A 116 4.44 35.55 -10.45
CA VAL A 116 3.65 34.33 -10.69
C VAL A 116 2.17 34.72 -10.79
N PRO A 117 1.45 34.35 -11.88
CA PRO A 117 0.02 34.62 -11.99
C PRO A 117 -0.77 34.15 -10.76
N ILE A 118 -1.68 34.98 -10.28
CA ILE A 118 -2.53 34.66 -9.13
C ILE A 118 -3.55 33.61 -9.58
N GLY A 119 -3.56 32.44 -8.93
CA GLY A 119 -4.47 31.36 -9.23
C GLY A 119 -3.89 29.99 -8.86
N SER A 120 -4.51 28.93 -9.38
CA SER A 120 -4.10 27.55 -9.15
C SER A 120 -2.66 27.30 -9.63
N CYS A 121 -1.82 26.79 -8.74
CA CYS A 121 -0.40 26.60 -9.02
C CYS A 121 0.00 25.13 -9.10
N GLY A 122 0.59 24.72 -10.23
CA GLY A 122 1.30 23.44 -10.38
C GLY A 122 2.82 23.53 -10.14
N ILE A 123 3.54 22.46 -10.47
CA ILE A 123 5.01 22.33 -10.28
C ILE A 123 5.80 23.39 -11.06
N ASP A 124 5.33 23.86 -12.22
CA ASP A 124 6.03 24.91 -12.95
C ASP A 124 6.01 26.26 -12.22
N HIS A 125 4.94 26.56 -11.49
CA HIS A 125 4.89 27.74 -10.61
C HIS A 125 5.80 27.56 -9.40
N VAL A 126 5.97 26.34 -8.88
CA VAL A 126 6.97 26.05 -7.83
C VAL A 126 8.38 26.41 -8.30
N LYS A 127 8.73 26.14 -9.57
CA LYS A 127 10.03 26.55 -10.15
C LYS A 127 10.19 28.08 -10.21
N GLN A 128 9.11 28.80 -10.52
CA GLN A 128 9.12 30.27 -10.54
C GLN A 128 9.33 30.83 -9.12
N PHE A 129 8.56 30.34 -8.14
CA PHE A 129 8.75 30.71 -6.74
C PHE A 129 10.15 30.35 -6.22
N GLN A 130 10.72 29.22 -6.65
CA GLN A 130 12.09 28.83 -6.30
C GLN A 130 13.13 29.82 -6.84
N THR A 131 12.91 30.39 -8.03
CA THR A 131 13.80 31.40 -8.61
C THR A 131 13.78 32.70 -7.79
N TYR A 132 12.61 33.08 -7.25
CA TYR A 132 12.45 34.26 -6.41
C TYR A 132 12.97 34.03 -4.97
N LEU A 133 12.65 32.89 -4.36
CA LEU A 133 13.03 32.52 -2.98
C LEU A 133 14.45 31.92 -2.94
N THR A 134 15.45 32.71 -3.30
CA THR A 134 16.85 32.27 -3.48
C THR A 134 17.53 31.74 -2.20
N ASP A 135 17.04 32.15 -1.03
CA ASP A 135 17.56 31.70 0.27
C ASP A 135 17.03 30.33 0.71
N TYR A 136 15.98 29.83 0.05
CA TYR A 136 15.28 28.62 0.45
C TYR A 136 15.40 27.52 -0.62
N GLN A 137 15.44 26.27 -0.18
CA GLN A 137 15.24 25.11 -1.03
C GLN A 137 13.80 24.61 -0.88
N ILE A 138 13.00 24.73 -1.93
CA ILE A 138 11.63 24.19 -1.97
C ILE A 138 11.69 22.72 -2.36
N ASN A 139 11.03 21.88 -1.57
CA ASN A 139 10.90 20.45 -1.80
C ASN A 139 9.41 20.09 -1.82
N ILE A 140 8.95 19.39 -2.86
CA ILE A 140 7.56 18.93 -2.98
C ILE A 140 7.52 17.42 -2.79
N VAL A 141 6.74 16.98 -1.81
CA VAL A 141 6.43 15.59 -1.53
C VAL A 141 5.04 15.29 -2.07
N SER A 142 4.86 14.26 -2.90
CA SER A 142 3.55 13.98 -3.54
C SER A 142 2.91 12.69 -3.02
N LYS A 143 1.62 12.76 -2.68
CA LYS A 143 0.76 11.60 -2.36
C LYS A 143 0.75 10.59 -3.50
N GLU A 144 0.46 11.05 -4.72
CA GLU A 144 0.35 10.22 -5.92
C GLU A 144 1.65 9.47 -6.22
N HIS A 145 2.78 10.09 -5.88
CA HIS A 145 4.10 9.49 -6.04
C HIS A 145 4.62 8.87 -4.74
N GLN A 146 3.73 8.24 -3.97
CA GLN A 146 4.08 7.41 -2.80
C GLN A 146 4.82 8.20 -1.69
N ASN A 147 4.43 9.44 -1.47
CA ASN A 147 5.08 10.37 -0.55
C ASN A 147 6.59 10.56 -0.84
N SER A 148 6.98 10.41 -2.11
CA SER A 148 8.33 10.72 -2.58
C SER A 148 8.48 12.19 -2.93
N VAL A 149 9.73 12.67 -2.95
CA VAL A 149 10.06 14.04 -3.34
C VAL A 149 10.06 14.11 -4.87
N ILE A 150 9.07 14.80 -5.45
CA ILE A 150 8.91 14.97 -6.91
C ILE A 150 9.62 16.23 -7.45
N PHE A 151 9.90 17.19 -6.57
CA PHE A 151 10.64 18.40 -6.91
C PHE A 151 11.57 18.77 -5.77
N SER A 152 12.79 19.18 -6.09
CA SER A 152 13.78 19.71 -5.15
C SER A 152 14.54 20.84 -5.83
N GLY A 153 14.44 22.05 -5.28
CA GLY A 153 15.25 23.19 -5.71
C GLY A 153 16.75 23.02 -5.40
N PRO A 154 17.56 24.02 -5.75
CA PRO A 154 18.99 24.08 -5.43
C PRO A 154 19.24 23.86 -3.93
N ASP A 155 20.34 23.21 -3.57
CA ASP A 155 20.65 22.93 -2.16
C ASP A 155 20.88 24.25 -1.39
N LYS A 156 20.12 24.41 -0.31
CA LYS A 156 20.15 25.57 0.59
C LYS A 156 19.98 25.08 2.02
N GLU A 157 20.49 25.86 2.97
CA GLU A 157 20.38 25.54 4.39
C GLU A 157 18.92 25.57 4.87
N LYS A 158 18.19 26.64 4.51
CA LYS A 158 16.76 26.80 4.79
C LYS A 158 15.94 25.97 3.81
N ARG A 159 15.21 24.98 4.32
CA ARG A 159 14.47 24.01 3.48
C ARG A 159 12.98 24.08 3.76
N ILE A 160 12.21 24.31 2.70
CA ILE A 160 10.75 24.26 2.72
C ILE A 160 10.33 22.89 2.19
N TYR A 161 9.46 22.19 2.92
CA TYR A 161 8.84 20.94 2.48
C TYR A 161 7.33 21.13 2.41
N LEU A 162 6.76 20.90 1.23
CA LEU A 162 5.32 20.94 1.01
C LEU A 162 4.80 19.55 0.64
N PHE A 163 3.59 19.23 1.07
CA PHE A 163 2.89 17.99 0.77
C PHE A 163 1.79 18.25 -0.26
N LEU A 164 1.95 17.70 -1.46
CA LEU A 164 0.99 17.77 -2.56
C LEU A 164 0.07 16.54 -2.53
N HIS A 165 -1.22 16.77 -2.35
CA HIS A 165 -2.27 15.76 -2.40
C HIS A 165 -3.55 16.36 -2.93
N ASP A 166 -4.30 15.64 -3.77
CA ASP A 166 -5.62 16.07 -4.26
C ASP A 166 -5.60 17.51 -4.85
N ASN A 167 -4.54 17.83 -5.60
CA ASN A 167 -4.23 19.17 -6.15
C ASN A 167 -4.11 20.30 -5.11
N HIS A 168 -3.81 19.96 -3.86
CA HIS A 168 -3.68 20.87 -2.73
C HIS A 168 -2.28 20.78 -2.08
N PHE A 169 -1.78 21.90 -1.55
CA PHE A 169 -0.47 21.98 -0.90
C PHE A 169 -0.59 22.26 0.60
N ASP A 170 -0.11 21.31 1.41
CA ASP A 170 0.07 21.45 2.85
C ASP A 170 1.55 21.64 3.22
N VAL A 171 1.83 22.08 4.46
CA VAL A 171 3.20 22.30 4.93
C VAL A 171 3.71 21.12 5.74
N ILE A 172 4.87 20.58 5.38
CA ILE A 172 5.58 19.58 6.19
C ILE A 172 6.60 20.31 7.08
N THR A 173 6.35 20.29 8.39
CA THR A 173 7.21 20.92 9.39
C THR A 173 8.43 20.09 9.78
N SER A 174 8.38 18.77 9.59
CA SER A 174 9.48 17.87 9.91
C SER A 174 9.44 16.60 9.06
N MET A 175 10.43 16.45 8.18
CA MET A 175 10.56 15.26 7.32
C MET A 175 10.74 13.96 8.12
N PRO A 176 11.62 13.87 9.15
CA PRO A 176 11.72 12.66 9.97
C PRO A 176 10.38 12.24 10.59
N ALA A 177 9.62 13.21 11.12
CA ALA A 177 8.31 12.96 11.71
C ALA A 177 7.28 12.55 10.65
N PHE A 178 7.31 13.19 9.47
CA PHE A 178 6.46 12.85 8.34
C PHE A 178 6.67 11.38 7.91
N VAL A 179 7.92 10.97 7.63
CA VAL A 179 8.25 9.61 7.19
C VAL A 179 8.31 8.57 8.33
N ALA A 180 8.01 8.98 9.57
CA ALA A 180 8.02 8.14 10.77
C ALA A 180 9.36 7.39 11.01
N ARG A 181 10.48 8.10 10.87
CA ARG A 181 11.84 7.59 11.15
C ARG A 181 12.63 8.56 12.01
N LYS A 182 13.68 8.09 12.67
CA LYS A 182 14.50 8.96 13.53
C LYS A 182 15.19 10.06 12.75
N LYS A 183 15.62 9.78 11.51
CA LYS A 183 16.38 10.73 10.68
C LYS A 183 15.99 10.63 9.21
N TYR A 184 16.22 11.74 8.51
CA TYR A 184 15.98 11.89 7.08
C TYR A 184 17.17 12.60 6.44
N CYS A 185 17.62 12.13 5.28
CA CYS A 185 18.71 12.74 4.54
C CYS A 185 18.15 13.67 3.48
N HIS A 186 18.41 14.97 3.62
CA HIS A 186 17.93 15.99 2.67
C HIS A 186 18.66 15.97 1.33
N THR A 187 19.85 15.38 1.26
CA THR A 187 20.65 15.27 0.02
C THR A 187 20.16 14.13 -0.86
N CYS A 188 20.14 12.89 -0.33
CA CYS A 188 19.75 11.72 -1.11
C CYS A 188 18.28 11.30 -0.92
N LYS A 189 17.50 12.09 -0.18
CA LYS A 189 16.07 11.87 0.11
C LYS A 189 15.75 10.51 0.74
N LYS A 190 16.68 9.93 1.51
CA LYS A 190 16.52 8.63 2.19
C LYS A 190 16.23 8.78 3.68
N ARG A 191 15.36 7.92 4.18
CA ARG A 191 15.04 7.75 5.60
C ARG A 191 15.99 6.74 6.25
N TYR A 192 16.37 6.97 7.51
CA TYR A 192 17.27 6.08 8.25
C TYR A 192 17.12 6.25 9.77
N ASP A 193 17.46 5.21 10.55
CA ASP A 193 17.36 5.26 12.01
C ASP A 193 18.70 5.55 12.70
N HIS A 194 19.82 5.15 12.10
CA HIS A 194 21.15 5.34 12.65
C HIS A 194 22.06 6.07 11.65
N VAL A 195 22.85 7.03 12.13
CA VAL A 195 23.76 7.81 11.26
C VAL A 195 24.71 6.90 10.49
N ARG A 196 25.18 5.83 11.12
CA ARG A 196 26.14 4.89 10.52
C ARG A 196 25.54 3.92 9.51
N SER A 197 24.23 3.69 9.56
CA SER A 197 23.55 2.87 8.54
C SER A 197 23.30 3.69 7.26
N HIS A 198 23.55 4.99 7.29
CA HIS A 198 23.32 5.88 6.17
C HIS A 198 24.63 6.33 5.52
N LEU A 199 24.85 5.89 4.27
CA LEU A 199 25.98 6.29 3.44
C LEU A 199 25.43 7.14 2.28
N CYS A 200 25.74 8.43 2.26
CA CYS A 200 25.23 9.40 1.29
C CYS A 200 26.37 10.29 0.76
N GLY A 201 26.31 10.69 -0.52
CA GLY A 201 27.29 11.57 -1.16
C GLY A 201 28.70 10.98 -1.18
N ASP A 202 29.71 11.83 -0.97
CA ASP A 202 31.16 11.48 -0.96
C ASP A 202 31.63 10.80 0.32
N THR A 203 30.71 10.20 1.08
CA THR A 203 31.04 9.46 2.29
C THR A 203 31.78 8.17 1.93
N CYS A 204 33.03 8.05 2.37
CA CYS A 204 33.87 6.91 2.08
C CYS A 204 33.27 5.63 2.68
N LYS A 205 33.01 4.61 1.85
CA LYS A 205 32.50 3.30 2.30
C LYS A 205 33.46 2.55 3.24
N LEU A 206 34.70 3.01 3.38
CA LEU A 206 35.70 2.34 4.21
C LEU A 206 35.72 2.87 5.64
N CYS A 207 35.83 4.19 5.80
CA CYS A 207 35.89 4.86 7.10
C CYS A 207 34.60 5.62 7.47
N HIS A 208 33.62 5.71 6.57
CA HIS A 208 32.34 6.42 6.72
C HIS A 208 32.48 7.95 6.95
N PHE A 209 33.60 8.56 6.54
CA PHE A 209 33.81 10.02 6.54
C PHE A 209 33.80 10.60 5.13
N GLN A 210 33.43 11.88 5.01
CA GLN A 210 33.53 12.65 3.76
C GLN A 210 34.99 13.01 3.43
N ASN A 211 35.24 13.34 2.15
CA ASN A 211 36.53 13.81 1.63
C ASN A 211 37.69 12.89 2.00
N CYS A 212 37.64 11.67 1.48
CA CYS A 212 38.65 10.64 1.71
C CYS A 212 39.45 10.40 0.41
N PRO A 213 40.52 11.19 0.15
CA PRO A 213 41.32 11.03 -1.05
C PRO A 213 42.05 9.69 -1.06
N ILE A 214 42.36 9.21 -2.26
CA ILE A 214 43.23 8.04 -2.46
C ILE A 214 44.67 8.55 -2.50
N VAL A 215 45.45 8.17 -1.50
CA VAL A 215 46.87 8.55 -1.38
C VAL A 215 47.73 7.30 -1.35
N SER A 216 47.45 6.39 -0.41
CA SER A 216 48.19 5.14 -0.23
C SER A 216 47.29 4.08 0.38
N TRP A 217 47.43 2.84 -0.08
CA TRP A 217 46.63 1.73 0.44
C TRP A 217 47.27 1.16 1.71
N ILE A 218 46.53 1.17 2.81
CA ILE A 218 46.99 0.72 4.13
C ILE A 218 46.12 -0.43 4.60
N SER A 219 46.74 -1.55 4.96
CA SER A 219 46.08 -2.72 5.52
C SER A 219 45.93 -2.58 7.04
N CYS A 220 44.79 -3.04 7.57
CA CYS A 220 44.54 -3.12 9.00
C CYS A 220 44.59 -4.57 9.47
N SER A 221 45.45 -4.88 10.43
CA SER A 221 45.59 -6.20 11.05
C SER A 221 44.35 -6.62 11.85
N ASP A 222 43.62 -5.67 12.43
CA ASP A 222 42.54 -5.96 13.37
C ASP A 222 41.24 -6.39 12.66
N CYS A 223 41.00 -5.82 11.48
CA CYS A 223 39.80 -6.08 10.67
C CYS A 223 40.09 -6.67 9.28
N ASN A 224 41.37 -6.85 8.92
CA ASN A 224 41.85 -7.38 7.64
C ASN A 224 41.35 -6.64 6.39
N ARG A 225 40.93 -5.38 6.55
CA ARG A 225 40.48 -4.49 5.47
C ARG A 225 41.59 -3.54 5.04
N ILE A 226 41.45 -3.00 3.82
CA ILE A 226 42.37 -2.02 3.22
C ILE A 226 41.71 -0.63 3.14
N PHE A 227 42.49 0.41 3.36
CA PHE A 227 42.07 1.81 3.48
C PHE A 227 42.87 2.71 2.53
N LYS A 228 42.27 3.81 2.08
CA LYS A 228 42.76 4.63 0.95
C LYS A 228 43.84 5.67 1.29
N SER A 229 44.09 5.88 2.58
CA SER A 229 45.09 6.83 3.10
C SER A 229 45.32 6.57 4.60
N GLN A 230 46.37 7.17 5.17
CA GLN A 230 46.59 7.15 6.63
C GLN A 230 45.42 7.75 7.38
N GLU A 231 44.87 8.87 6.91
CA GLU A 231 43.66 9.45 7.52
C GLU A 231 42.45 8.51 7.44
N CYS A 232 42.26 7.79 6.34
CA CYS A 232 41.20 6.79 6.21
C CYS A 232 41.38 5.66 7.24
N PHE A 233 42.64 5.26 7.45
CA PHE A 233 43.02 4.27 8.44
C PHE A 233 42.76 4.78 9.88
N ASP A 234 43.15 6.00 10.22
CA ASP A 234 42.95 6.49 11.59
C ASP A 234 41.47 6.68 11.90
N ARG A 235 40.71 7.25 10.95
CA ARG A 235 39.28 7.49 11.09
C ARG A 235 38.45 6.21 11.24
N HIS A 236 38.81 5.10 10.61
CA HIS A 236 38.05 3.85 10.78
C HIS A 236 38.26 3.20 12.16
N LYS A 237 39.38 3.52 12.85
CA LYS A 237 39.67 3.09 14.22
C LYS A 237 39.08 4.01 15.29
N GLN A 238 38.71 5.24 14.93
CA GLN A 238 38.07 6.18 15.85
C GLN A 238 36.65 5.72 16.23
N ASN A 239 36.33 5.92 17.51
CA ASN A 239 34.96 5.84 17.99
C ASN A 239 34.21 7.13 17.62
N VAL A 240 32.91 7.03 17.35
CA VAL A 240 32.06 8.21 17.06
C VAL A 240 30.97 8.23 18.13
N GLY A 241 31.13 9.14 19.11
CA GLY A 241 30.31 9.14 20.33
C GLY A 241 30.44 7.82 21.09
N ASN A 242 29.32 7.27 21.57
CA ASN A 242 29.27 6.01 22.32
C ASN A 242 29.35 4.74 21.45
N ALA A 243 29.50 4.87 20.14
CA ALA A 243 29.43 3.73 19.22
C ALA A 243 30.84 3.21 18.85
N LYS A 244 31.03 1.88 18.93
CA LYS A 244 32.28 1.16 18.62
C LYS A 244 32.89 1.56 17.28
N SER A 245 34.20 1.56 17.10
CA SER A 245 34.80 1.90 15.81
C SER A 245 34.36 0.97 14.66
N ILE A 246 34.54 1.43 13.42
CA ILE A 246 34.23 0.61 12.23
C ILE A 246 35.10 -0.63 12.21
N CYS A 247 36.35 -0.50 12.65
CA CYS A 247 37.30 -1.59 12.82
C CYS A 247 36.73 -2.74 13.67
N LEU A 248 36.06 -2.40 14.77
CA LEU A 248 35.44 -3.38 15.67
C LEU A 248 34.10 -3.93 15.16
N SER A 249 33.47 -3.25 14.21
CA SER A 249 32.13 -3.60 13.72
C SER A 249 32.19 -4.45 12.45
N ILE A 250 33.15 -4.20 11.56
CA ILE A 250 33.21 -4.81 10.23
C ILE A 250 34.60 -5.43 10.02
N ALA A 251 34.63 -6.72 9.67
CA ALA A 251 35.85 -7.45 9.37
C ALA A 251 35.81 -8.10 7.99
N LYS A 252 36.99 -8.38 7.44
CA LYS A 252 37.17 -9.18 6.23
C LYS A 252 37.76 -10.53 6.59
N CYS A 253 37.21 -11.60 6.05
CA CYS A 253 37.83 -12.92 6.18
C CYS A 253 39.12 -12.98 5.34
N PRO A 254 40.26 -13.42 5.90
CA PRO A 254 41.51 -13.54 5.15
C PRO A 254 41.49 -14.67 4.11
N HIS A 255 40.66 -15.71 4.31
CA HIS A 255 40.62 -16.88 3.41
C HIS A 255 39.65 -16.70 2.24
N CYS A 256 38.42 -16.23 2.48
CA CYS A 256 37.41 -16.07 1.42
C CYS A 256 37.15 -14.63 1.00
N ASN A 257 37.85 -13.65 1.58
CA ASN A 257 37.67 -12.21 1.33
C ASN A 257 36.27 -11.64 1.64
N LEU A 258 35.37 -12.41 2.26
CA LEU A 258 34.04 -11.94 2.65
C LEU A 258 34.15 -10.83 3.69
N VAL A 259 33.49 -9.70 3.42
CA VAL A 259 33.33 -8.60 4.39
C VAL A 259 32.01 -8.77 5.13
N PHE A 260 32.05 -8.84 6.46
CA PHE A 260 30.88 -9.09 7.29
C PHE A 260 30.86 -8.19 8.53
N ASP A 261 29.64 -7.95 9.03
CA ASP A 261 29.41 -7.26 10.30
C ASP A 261 29.53 -8.26 11.46
N ARG A 262 30.44 -7.98 12.40
CA ARG A 262 30.73 -8.84 13.57
C ARG A 262 29.53 -9.02 14.49
N THR A 263 28.53 -8.14 14.42
CA THR A 263 27.26 -8.28 15.17
C THR A 263 26.30 -9.27 14.52
N ARG A 264 26.36 -9.42 13.19
CA ARG A 264 25.48 -10.31 12.42
C ARG A 264 26.08 -11.70 12.22
N LEU A 265 27.39 -11.77 12.09
CA LEU A 265 28.14 -13.01 11.95
C LEU A 265 29.37 -12.89 12.83
N ARG A 266 29.41 -13.66 13.92
CA ARG A 266 30.62 -13.70 14.73
C ARG A 266 31.74 -14.35 13.93
N PRO A 267 32.99 -13.87 14.03
CA PRO A 267 34.11 -14.43 13.26
C PRO A 267 34.32 -15.94 13.45
N ASP A 268 34.05 -16.47 14.64
CA ASP A 268 34.11 -17.89 15.01
C ASP A 268 33.06 -18.75 14.31
N LEU A 269 31.91 -18.16 13.93
CA LEU A 269 30.84 -18.85 13.22
C LEU A 269 30.96 -18.70 11.69
N HIS A 270 31.97 -17.98 11.20
CA HIS A 270 32.20 -17.83 9.77
C HIS A 270 33.00 -19.02 9.23
N HIS A 271 32.33 -19.89 8.49
CA HIS A 271 32.96 -20.97 7.74
C HIS A 271 33.07 -20.58 6.26
N CYS A 272 34.29 -20.51 5.74
CA CYS A 272 34.55 -20.21 4.33
C CYS A 272 33.89 -21.25 3.42
N GLY A 273 33.24 -20.78 2.35
CA GLY A 273 32.55 -21.65 1.39
C GLY A 273 31.09 -22.01 1.77
N LEU A 274 30.67 -21.74 3.01
CA LEU A 274 29.29 -21.98 3.45
C LEU A 274 28.45 -20.70 3.41
N LYS A 275 27.21 -20.79 2.93
CA LYS A 275 26.19 -19.74 3.07
C LYS A 275 25.07 -20.21 3.98
N ARG A 276 24.46 -19.29 4.74
CA ARG A 276 23.25 -19.59 5.51
C ARG A 276 22.07 -19.76 4.56
N CYS A 277 21.44 -20.93 4.55
CA CYS A 277 20.20 -21.16 3.83
C CYS A 277 19.04 -20.45 4.55
N SER A 278 18.21 -19.70 3.83
CA SER A 278 17.04 -19.00 4.40
C SER A 278 15.92 -19.94 4.84
N THR A 279 15.86 -21.14 4.27
CA THR A 279 14.80 -22.12 4.51
C THR A 279 15.12 -23.04 5.70
N CYS A 280 16.34 -23.59 5.76
CA CYS A 280 16.74 -24.49 6.85
C CYS A 280 17.59 -23.82 7.94
N GLU A 281 17.96 -22.56 7.75
CA GLU A 281 18.78 -21.74 8.66
C GLU A 281 20.20 -22.26 8.96
N LYS A 282 20.63 -23.35 8.32
CA LYS A 282 21.98 -23.92 8.47
C LYS A 282 22.97 -23.30 7.48
N TYR A 283 24.25 -23.24 7.87
CA TYR A 283 25.35 -22.88 6.98
C TYR A 283 25.77 -24.09 6.15
N VAL A 284 25.66 -23.97 4.83
CA VAL A 284 25.77 -25.09 3.89
C VAL A 284 26.55 -24.66 2.65
N GLY A 285 27.27 -25.59 2.03
CA GLY A 285 27.94 -25.37 0.74
C GLY A 285 26.88 -25.29 -0.35
N ILE A 286 26.92 -24.26 -1.19
CA ILE A 286 25.84 -23.97 -2.16
C ILE A 286 25.70 -25.09 -3.20
N GLU A 287 26.83 -25.67 -3.61
CA GLU A 287 26.86 -26.65 -4.70
C GLU A 287 26.23 -27.99 -4.28
N ASP A 288 26.33 -28.36 -3.01
CA ASP A 288 25.86 -29.64 -2.47
C ASP A 288 24.64 -29.52 -1.54
N HIS A 289 24.04 -28.33 -1.42
CA HIS A 289 22.96 -28.13 -0.46
C HIS A 289 21.62 -28.72 -0.94
N GLN A 290 21.26 -29.87 -0.39
CA GLN A 290 19.91 -30.40 -0.46
C GLN A 290 19.07 -29.82 0.69
N CYS A 291 18.30 -28.78 0.38
CA CYS A 291 17.42 -28.12 1.35
C CYS A 291 16.06 -28.81 1.43
N TYR A 292 15.56 -29.01 2.66
CA TYR A 292 14.20 -29.47 2.91
C TYR A 292 13.44 -28.40 3.71
N MET A 293 12.14 -28.25 3.44
CA MET A 293 11.25 -27.42 4.27
C MET A 293 11.34 -27.91 5.71
N GLN A 294 11.61 -27.00 6.65
CA GLN A 294 11.62 -27.36 8.06
C GLN A 294 10.17 -27.40 8.55
N PRO A 295 9.83 -28.34 9.46
CA PRO A 295 8.59 -28.26 10.20
C PRO A 295 8.46 -26.88 10.84
N VAL A 296 7.24 -26.34 10.89
CA VAL A 296 6.97 -25.11 11.64
C VAL A 296 7.40 -25.36 13.07
N LYS A 297 8.45 -24.67 13.52
CA LYS A 297 8.86 -24.74 14.92
C LYS A 297 7.73 -24.12 15.73
N GLU A 298 7.07 -24.93 16.56
CA GLU A 298 6.24 -24.41 17.64
C GLU A 298 7.06 -23.37 18.38
N LYS A 299 6.55 -22.14 18.49
CA LYS A 299 7.23 -21.15 19.33
C LYS A 299 7.16 -21.72 20.75
N PRO A 300 8.28 -21.81 21.47
CA PRO A 300 8.18 -22.08 22.90
C PRO A 300 7.31 -20.97 23.46
N ALA A 301 6.24 -21.35 24.15
CA ALA A 301 5.45 -20.44 24.96
C ALA A 301 6.44 -19.56 25.71
N ARG A 302 6.35 -18.25 25.52
CA ARG A 302 7.01 -17.35 26.47
C ARG A 302 6.36 -17.69 27.80
N GLU A 303 7.14 -18.25 28.71
CA GLU A 303 6.75 -18.38 30.11
C GLU A 303 6.25 -16.99 30.53
N ALA A 304 4.93 -16.87 30.58
CA ALA A 304 4.26 -15.79 31.25
C ALA A 304 4.56 -16.05 32.72
N ASP A 305 5.36 -15.18 33.32
CA ASP A 305 5.48 -15.13 34.77
C ASP A 305 4.07 -15.03 35.35
N LEU A 306 3.80 -16.03 36.18
CA LEU A 306 2.55 -16.38 36.85
C LEU A 306 1.85 -15.19 37.51
N CYS A 307 0.56 -15.03 37.22
CA CYS A 307 -0.49 -15.03 38.26
C CYS A 307 -1.87 -15.31 37.63
N ASP A 308 -2.39 -16.50 37.95
CA ASP A 308 -3.78 -16.94 38.15
C ASP A 308 -4.91 -16.08 37.53
N ASP A 309 -5.69 -16.65 36.61
CA ASP A 309 -6.93 -17.36 36.97
C ASP A 309 -7.63 -17.96 35.74
N GLU A 310 -8.01 -19.23 35.91
CA GLU A 310 -9.10 -20.00 35.27
C GLU A 310 -8.99 -20.45 33.81
N ALA A 311 -9.53 -21.65 33.61
CA ALA A 311 -9.33 -22.55 32.49
C ALA A 311 -9.86 -22.00 31.16
N ASP A 312 -9.09 -22.19 30.09
CA ASP A 312 -9.64 -22.20 28.74
C ASP A 312 -8.98 -23.31 27.90
N GLU A 313 -9.85 -24.00 27.16
CA GLU A 313 -9.59 -25.21 26.39
C GLU A 313 -8.59 -24.98 25.24
N ASP A 314 -7.96 -26.06 24.78
CA ASP A 314 -6.94 -26.12 23.73
C ASP A 314 -7.24 -25.26 22.47
N VAL A 315 -6.83 -23.98 22.46
CA VAL A 315 -6.84 -23.15 21.25
C VAL A 315 -5.52 -23.38 20.51
N HIS A 316 -5.58 -24.14 19.43
CA HIS A 316 -4.58 -24.08 18.35
C HIS A 316 -4.42 -22.61 17.94
N GLU A 317 -3.31 -21.98 18.32
CA GLU A 317 -3.02 -20.55 18.06
C GLU A 317 -2.90 -20.32 16.54
N SER A 318 -4.03 -20.09 15.86
CA SER A 318 -4.06 -19.74 14.45
C SER A 318 -3.32 -18.42 14.27
N GLY A 319 -2.44 -18.33 13.28
CA GLY A 319 -1.61 -17.14 13.03
C GLY A 319 -2.36 -15.88 12.55
N TYR A 320 -3.68 -15.82 12.76
CA TYR A 320 -4.61 -14.74 12.42
C TYR A 320 -5.65 -14.60 13.53
N ASN A 321 -6.25 -13.41 13.64
CA ASN A 321 -7.17 -13.08 14.73
C ASN A 321 -8.63 -13.44 14.42
N GLU A 322 -9.05 -13.35 13.15
CA GLU A 322 -10.44 -13.58 12.72
C GLU A 322 -10.48 -13.85 11.19
N LEU A 323 -11.41 -14.69 10.73
CA LEU A 323 -11.80 -14.78 9.32
C LEU A 323 -13.05 -13.92 9.03
N LEU A 324 -12.95 -13.12 7.99
CA LEU A 324 -14.06 -12.35 7.43
C LEU A 324 -14.36 -12.83 6.02
N PHE A 325 -15.64 -12.99 5.69
CA PHE A 325 -16.13 -13.37 4.37
C PHE A 325 -16.94 -12.21 3.82
N PHE A 326 -16.72 -11.83 2.56
CA PHE A 326 -17.49 -10.73 1.98
C PHE A 326 -17.78 -10.92 0.50
N ASP A 327 -18.77 -10.18 0.03
CA ASP A 327 -19.13 -10.07 -1.37
C ASP A 327 -19.59 -8.63 -1.69
N PHE A 328 -19.40 -8.20 -2.94
CA PHE A 328 -19.87 -6.91 -3.45
C PHE A 328 -20.93 -7.11 -4.53
N GLU A 329 -22.03 -6.39 -4.42
CA GLU A 329 -22.90 -6.13 -5.55
C GLU A 329 -22.62 -4.75 -6.14
N CYS A 330 -22.66 -4.66 -7.47
CA CYS A 330 -22.22 -3.50 -8.22
C CYS A 330 -23.26 -3.00 -9.22
N ILE A 331 -23.34 -1.68 -9.35
CA ILE A 331 -23.97 -1.02 -10.49
C ILE A 331 -22.98 -1.03 -11.68
N GLN A 332 -23.49 -1.16 -12.90
CA GLN A 332 -22.67 -1.32 -14.10
C GLN A 332 -23.07 -0.45 -15.30
N GLU A 333 -23.91 0.57 -15.09
CA GLU A 333 -24.50 1.38 -16.17
C GLU A 333 -23.47 2.21 -16.95
N SER A 334 -22.41 2.65 -16.29
CA SER A 334 -21.35 3.47 -16.87
C SER A 334 -20.31 2.66 -17.68
N GLY A 335 -20.46 1.32 -17.71
CA GLY A 335 -19.42 0.41 -18.20
C GLY A 335 -18.27 0.19 -17.21
N THR A 336 -18.33 0.83 -16.03
CA THR A 336 -17.45 0.58 -14.90
C THR A 336 -18.28 -0.02 -13.76
N HIS A 337 -17.74 -1.01 -13.05
CA HIS A 337 -18.40 -1.57 -11.88
C HIS A 337 -18.17 -0.69 -10.66
N GLU A 338 -19.25 -0.31 -10.00
CA GLU A 338 -19.24 0.52 -8.80
C GLU A 338 -20.02 -0.21 -7.70
N PRO A 339 -19.36 -0.63 -6.60
CA PRO A 339 -20.04 -1.30 -5.50
C PRO A 339 -21.12 -0.42 -4.87
N ASN A 340 -22.34 -0.96 -4.76
CA ASN A 340 -23.48 -0.30 -4.11
C ASN A 340 -24.05 -1.08 -2.93
N LEU A 341 -23.58 -2.31 -2.72
CA LEU A 341 -23.87 -3.14 -1.55
C LEU A 341 -22.66 -4.00 -1.23
N CYS A 342 -22.33 -4.12 0.06
CA CYS A 342 -21.35 -5.07 0.57
C CYS A 342 -21.89 -5.74 1.83
N VAL A 343 -21.88 -7.06 1.84
CA VAL A 343 -22.20 -7.89 3.00
C VAL A 343 -20.93 -8.55 3.48
N ILE A 344 -20.70 -8.52 4.80
CA ILE A 344 -19.56 -9.13 5.46
C ILE A 344 -20.09 -10.02 6.57
N GLN A 345 -19.51 -11.20 6.74
CA GLN A 345 -19.76 -12.06 7.89
C GLN A 345 -18.45 -12.55 8.51
N ASN A 346 -18.38 -12.66 9.83
CA ASN A 346 -17.28 -13.33 10.51
C ASN A 346 -17.56 -14.84 10.67
N GLU A 347 -16.65 -15.56 11.34
CA GLU A 347 -16.80 -17.00 11.61
C GLU A 347 -18.05 -17.35 12.43
N ALA A 348 -18.45 -16.47 13.35
CA ALA A 348 -19.63 -16.63 14.20
C ALA A 348 -20.96 -16.34 13.45
N GLY A 349 -20.89 -15.73 12.27
CA GLY A 349 -22.04 -15.29 11.50
C GLY A 349 -22.56 -13.90 11.88
N ASP A 350 -21.81 -13.12 12.66
CA ASP A 350 -22.10 -11.70 12.83
C ASP A 350 -21.97 -11.00 11.48
N GLU A 351 -22.94 -10.14 11.17
CA GLU A 351 -23.06 -9.50 9.86
C GLU A 351 -22.83 -7.99 9.93
N TRP A 352 -22.07 -7.47 8.97
CA TRP A 352 -21.94 -6.04 8.70
C TRP A 352 -22.40 -5.72 7.27
N LEU A 353 -23.03 -4.56 7.13
CA LEU A 353 -23.70 -4.14 5.91
C LEU A 353 -23.29 -2.71 5.53
N PHE A 354 -22.85 -2.53 4.30
CA PHE A 354 -22.57 -1.22 3.70
C PHE A 354 -23.39 -1.06 2.42
N GLN A 355 -24.05 0.09 2.25
CA GLN A 355 -24.99 0.33 1.16
C GLN A 355 -24.90 1.75 0.62
N GLY A 356 -25.11 1.90 -0.69
CA GLY A 356 -25.14 3.19 -1.40
C GLY A 356 -23.87 3.52 -2.16
N ASP A 357 -23.78 4.73 -2.68
CA ASP A 357 -22.74 5.15 -3.63
C ASP A 357 -21.31 5.13 -3.07
N ASN A 358 -21.15 5.12 -1.73
CA ASN A 358 -19.84 5.13 -1.06
C ASN A 358 -19.45 3.78 -0.43
N THR A 359 -20.20 2.71 -0.74
CA THR A 359 -20.07 1.37 -0.15
C THR A 359 -18.63 0.89 -0.03
N ARG A 360 -17.86 0.96 -1.13
CA ARG A 360 -16.44 0.54 -1.17
C ARG A 360 -15.61 1.25 -0.10
N ASN A 361 -15.78 2.57 0.02
CA ASN A 361 -14.97 3.37 0.92
C ASN A 361 -15.37 3.13 2.38
N GLU A 362 -16.67 3.04 2.66
CA GLU A 362 -17.18 2.76 4.01
C GLU A 362 -16.72 1.39 4.50
N PHE A 363 -16.83 0.36 3.66
CA PHE A 363 -16.29 -0.97 3.95
C PHE A 363 -14.79 -0.93 4.25
N CYS A 364 -14.00 -0.28 3.38
CA CYS A 364 -12.56 -0.21 3.58
C CYS A 364 -12.17 0.62 4.82
N GLU A 365 -12.91 1.70 5.13
CA GLU A 365 -12.68 2.52 6.32
C GLU A 365 -13.00 1.79 7.62
N TRP A 366 -14.01 0.92 7.61
CA TRP A 366 -14.33 0.02 8.71
C TRP A 366 -13.26 -1.05 8.86
N LEU A 367 -12.93 -1.77 7.77
CA LEU A 367 -11.99 -2.88 7.79
C LEU A 367 -10.56 -2.45 8.15
N PHE A 368 -10.10 -1.31 7.64
CA PHE A 368 -8.72 -0.85 7.82
C PHE A 368 -8.51 -0.08 9.13
N THR A 369 -9.06 -0.59 10.22
CA THR A 369 -8.88 -0.09 11.58
C THR A 369 -7.99 -1.03 12.40
N LYS A 370 -7.68 -0.63 13.63
CA LYS A 370 -6.90 -1.45 14.57
C LYS A 370 -7.68 -2.63 15.13
N GLU A 371 -9.01 -2.55 15.11
CA GLU A 371 -9.92 -3.59 15.61
C GLU A 371 -9.79 -4.86 14.78
N HIS A 372 -9.60 -4.74 13.47
CA HIS A 372 -9.39 -5.87 12.56
C HIS A 372 -7.90 -6.18 12.29
N GLU A 373 -6.97 -5.73 13.14
CA GLU A 373 -5.55 -6.06 12.96
C GLU A 373 -5.38 -7.59 12.97
N GLY A 374 -4.70 -8.13 11.95
CA GLY A 374 -4.41 -9.56 11.84
C GLY A 374 -5.55 -10.43 11.31
N CYS A 375 -6.64 -9.86 10.80
CA CYS A 375 -7.69 -10.64 10.17
C CYS A 375 -7.29 -11.17 8.78
N ILE A 376 -7.94 -12.26 8.38
CA ILE A 376 -7.91 -12.78 7.01
C ILE A 376 -9.28 -12.54 6.40
N VAL A 377 -9.31 -11.92 5.23
CA VAL A 377 -10.53 -11.57 4.51
C VAL A 377 -10.62 -12.45 3.27
N VAL A 378 -11.75 -13.12 3.07
CA VAL A 378 -11.97 -14.09 2.01
C VAL A 378 -13.13 -13.61 1.12
N ALA A 379 -12.90 -13.61 -0.19
CA ALA A 379 -13.94 -13.41 -1.19
C ALA A 379 -13.81 -14.46 -2.29
N HIS A 380 -14.92 -14.75 -2.98
CA HIS A 380 -14.94 -15.70 -4.07
C HIS A 380 -14.58 -15.03 -5.39
N ASN A 381 -13.53 -15.52 -6.07
CA ASN A 381 -12.96 -14.88 -7.25
C ASN A 381 -12.42 -13.46 -6.99
N PHE A 382 -11.93 -13.21 -5.77
CA PHE A 382 -11.26 -11.97 -5.37
C PHE A 382 -10.18 -11.57 -6.38
N GLN A 383 -9.45 -12.55 -6.91
CA GLN A 383 -8.36 -12.34 -7.85
C GLN A 383 -8.75 -11.71 -9.19
N GLY A 384 -10.02 -11.84 -9.58
CA GLY A 384 -10.54 -11.37 -10.86
C GLY A 384 -11.54 -10.22 -10.74
N TYR A 385 -11.98 -9.89 -9.52
CA TYR A 385 -13.07 -8.94 -9.31
C TYR A 385 -12.83 -8.03 -8.11
N ASP A 386 -13.21 -8.47 -6.91
CA ASP A 386 -13.28 -7.62 -5.70
C ASP A 386 -11.92 -7.00 -5.32
N GLY A 387 -10.84 -7.73 -5.58
CA GLY A 387 -9.49 -7.29 -5.26
C GLY A 387 -9.09 -5.98 -5.93
N TYR A 388 -9.67 -5.65 -7.09
CA TYR A 388 -9.39 -4.38 -7.75
C TYR A 388 -10.01 -3.19 -7.03
N PHE A 389 -11.19 -3.34 -6.42
CA PHE A 389 -11.81 -2.27 -5.61
C PHE A 389 -10.96 -1.97 -4.37
N ILE A 390 -10.49 -3.02 -3.70
CA ILE A 390 -9.62 -2.90 -2.53
C ILE A 390 -8.27 -2.27 -2.90
N GLN A 391 -7.68 -2.73 -4.00
CA GLN A 391 -6.42 -2.18 -4.50
C GLN A 391 -6.57 -0.70 -4.87
N GLN A 392 -7.68 -0.32 -5.52
CA GLN A 392 -7.98 1.06 -5.88
C GLN A 392 -8.11 1.94 -4.64
N TYR A 393 -8.88 1.52 -3.62
CA TYR A 393 -9.02 2.26 -2.37
C TYR A 393 -7.66 2.48 -1.68
N LEU A 394 -6.84 1.44 -1.59
CA LEU A 394 -5.51 1.54 -0.99
C LEU A 394 -4.61 2.51 -1.76
N HIS A 395 -4.67 2.48 -3.10
CA HIS A 395 -3.91 3.39 -3.96
C HIS A 395 -4.36 4.85 -3.80
N GLU A 396 -5.66 5.12 -3.81
CA GLU A 396 -6.25 6.44 -3.55
C GLU A 396 -5.85 6.99 -2.17
N ASN A 397 -5.59 6.10 -1.22
CA ASN A 397 -5.10 6.43 0.12
C ASN A 397 -3.57 6.42 0.25
N GLY A 398 -2.81 6.22 -0.83
CA GLY A 398 -1.35 6.24 -0.83
C GLY A 398 -0.71 5.07 -0.05
N VAL A 399 -1.40 3.93 0.02
CA VAL A 399 -0.93 2.69 0.64
C VAL A 399 -0.53 1.68 -0.45
N ILE A 400 0.63 1.05 -0.27
CA ILE A 400 1.13 0.01 -1.18
C ILE A 400 0.98 -1.33 -0.47
N PRO A 401 0.03 -2.17 -0.89
CA PRO A 401 -0.04 -3.54 -0.39
C PRO A 401 1.06 -4.41 -1.01
N GLU A 402 1.39 -5.50 -0.34
CA GLU A 402 2.15 -6.60 -0.92
C GLU A 402 1.18 -7.50 -1.69
N VAL A 403 1.37 -7.65 -3.00
CA VAL A 403 0.47 -8.43 -3.85
C VAL A 403 1.17 -9.62 -4.46
N ILE A 404 0.48 -10.76 -4.49
CA ILE A 404 0.89 -11.94 -5.26
C ILE A 404 -0.03 -12.02 -6.47
N MET A 405 0.55 -11.98 -7.66
CA MET A 405 -0.19 -11.90 -8.92
C MET A 405 -0.04 -13.18 -9.74
N ARG A 406 -1.06 -13.52 -10.53
CA ARG A 406 -1.00 -14.50 -11.62
C ARG A 406 -1.46 -13.84 -12.90
N GLY A 407 -0.51 -13.41 -13.73
CA GLY A 407 -0.81 -12.52 -14.85
C GLY A 407 -1.39 -11.20 -14.31
N ALA A 408 -2.58 -10.83 -14.78
CA ALA A 408 -3.29 -9.63 -14.32
C ALA A 408 -4.09 -9.85 -13.02
N LYS A 409 -4.27 -11.10 -12.56
CA LYS A 409 -5.13 -11.45 -11.42
C LYS A 409 -4.43 -11.35 -10.07
N ILE A 410 -5.11 -10.82 -9.05
CA ILE A 410 -4.59 -10.59 -7.69
C ILE A 410 -4.87 -11.81 -6.80
N LEU A 411 -4.00 -12.81 -6.76
CA LEU A 411 -4.23 -14.01 -5.95
C LEU A 411 -4.34 -13.71 -4.45
N THR A 412 -3.52 -12.78 -3.97
CA THR A 412 -3.47 -12.40 -2.56
C THR A 412 -3.04 -10.95 -2.46
N LEU A 413 -3.70 -10.20 -1.57
CA LEU A 413 -3.34 -8.83 -1.23
C LEU A 413 -3.06 -8.79 0.27
N TYR A 414 -1.88 -8.34 0.67
CA TYR A 414 -1.48 -8.23 2.07
C TYR A 414 -1.18 -6.77 2.42
N VAL A 415 -1.70 -6.32 3.56
CA VAL A 415 -1.52 -4.96 4.08
C VAL A 415 -0.65 -5.02 5.35
N PRO A 416 0.69 -4.88 5.23
CA PRO A 416 1.61 -5.13 6.34
C PRO A 416 1.37 -4.25 7.58
N MET A 417 0.78 -3.06 7.41
CA MET A 417 0.53 -2.10 8.48
C MET A 417 -0.47 -2.60 9.53
N LEU A 418 -1.46 -3.39 9.08
CA LEU A 418 -2.51 -3.99 9.92
C LEU A 418 -2.43 -5.52 9.93
N LYS A 419 -1.43 -6.11 9.25
CA LYS A 419 -1.32 -7.56 9.04
C LYS A 419 -2.59 -8.19 8.44
N ILE A 420 -3.41 -7.41 7.74
CA ILE A 420 -4.64 -7.88 7.09
C ILE A 420 -4.27 -8.55 5.78
N LYS A 421 -4.79 -9.75 5.54
CA LYS A 421 -4.57 -10.50 4.30
C LYS A 421 -5.90 -10.80 3.63
N PHE A 422 -5.99 -10.48 2.34
CA PHE A 422 -7.08 -10.91 1.48
C PHE A 422 -6.69 -12.17 0.72
N ILE A 423 -7.58 -13.14 0.68
CA ILE A 423 -7.40 -14.42 0.01
C ILE A 423 -8.58 -14.69 -0.92
N ASP A 424 -8.27 -15.17 -2.11
CA ASP A 424 -9.26 -15.66 -3.06
C ASP A 424 -9.64 -17.12 -2.79
N SER A 425 -10.92 -17.39 -2.52
CA SER A 425 -11.38 -18.77 -2.30
C SER A 425 -11.26 -19.64 -3.54
N LEU A 426 -11.33 -19.06 -4.74
CA LEU A 426 -11.20 -19.79 -6.01
C LEU A 426 -9.78 -20.37 -6.20
N SER A 427 -8.79 -19.88 -5.45
CA SER A 427 -7.42 -20.38 -5.51
C SER A 427 -7.23 -21.74 -4.82
N PHE A 428 -8.12 -22.13 -3.92
CA PHE A 428 -8.08 -23.43 -3.23
C PHE A 428 -9.37 -24.26 -3.38
N ILE A 429 -10.50 -23.63 -3.75
CA ILE A 429 -11.74 -24.30 -4.16
C ILE A 429 -12.07 -23.88 -5.61
N PRO A 430 -11.48 -24.52 -6.64
CA PRO A 430 -11.52 -24.07 -8.03
C PRO A 430 -12.83 -24.46 -8.75
N MET A 431 -13.98 -24.05 -8.20
CA MET A 431 -15.31 -24.24 -8.77
C MET A 431 -16.19 -23.01 -8.54
N ARG A 432 -17.39 -22.95 -9.13
CA ARG A 432 -18.31 -21.82 -8.92
C ARG A 432 -18.88 -21.88 -7.51
N LEU A 433 -19.16 -20.72 -6.91
CA LEU A 433 -19.84 -20.63 -5.63
C LEU A 433 -21.17 -21.42 -5.58
N ALA A 434 -21.91 -21.46 -6.69
CA ALA A 434 -23.15 -22.24 -6.82
C ALA A 434 -22.95 -23.77 -6.63
N ASP A 435 -21.74 -24.27 -6.91
CA ASP A 435 -21.39 -25.69 -6.80
C ASP A 435 -20.89 -26.06 -5.40
N PHE A 436 -20.62 -25.06 -4.53
CA PHE A 436 -20.07 -25.28 -3.19
C PHE A 436 -21.02 -26.14 -2.33
N PRO A 437 -22.32 -25.80 -2.15
CA PRO A 437 -23.17 -26.51 -1.20
C PRO A 437 -23.28 -28.00 -1.54
N LYS A 438 -23.43 -28.32 -2.82
CA LYS A 438 -23.46 -29.71 -3.30
C LYS A 438 -22.15 -30.45 -3.03
N THR A 439 -21.01 -29.77 -3.17
CA THR A 439 -19.69 -30.37 -2.96
C THR A 439 -19.42 -30.66 -1.48
N PHE A 440 -19.89 -29.79 -0.58
CA PHE A 440 -19.74 -29.95 0.86
C PHE A 440 -20.93 -30.66 1.54
N GLY A 441 -21.93 -31.11 0.77
CA GLY A 441 -23.10 -31.82 1.31
C GLY A 441 -24.09 -30.94 2.09
N LEU A 442 -24.01 -29.62 1.93
CA LEU A 442 -24.88 -28.64 2.57
C LEU A 442 -26.16 -28.46 1.72
N ASN A 443 -27.21 -29.22 2.03
CA ASN A 443 -28.44 -29.22 1.24
C ASN A 443 -29.38 -28.04 1.53
N GLU A 444 -29.14 -27.31 2.63
CA GLU A 444 -29.97 -26.17 3.04
C GLU A 444 -29.58 -24.86 2.32
N LEU A 445 -28.38 -24.82 1.75
CA LEU A 445 -27.84 -23.65 1.06
C LEU A 445 -27.90 -23.86 -0.46
N ALA A 446 -28.51 -22.92 -1.18
CA ALA A 446 -28.52 -22.91 -2.64
C ALA A 446 -28.43 -21.48 -3.14
N LYS A 447 -27.59 -21.26 -4.15
CA LYS A 447 -27.45 -19.94 -4.78
C LYS A 447 -28.71 -19.63 -5.60
N GLY A 448 -29.33 -18.48 -5.33
CA GLY A 448 -30.49 -17.98 -6.07
C GLY A 448 -30.14 -17.34 -7.41
N TYR A 449 -31.11 -16.67 -8.04
CA TYR A 449 -30.93 -15.88 -9.26
C TYR A 449 -31.21 -14.41 -8.98
N PHE A 450 -30.29 -13.51 -9.38
CA PHE A 450 -30.45 -12.07 -9.21
C PHE A 450 -30.31 -11.30 -10.54
N PRO A 451 -31.14 -10.27 -10.80
CA PRO A 451 -31.08 -9.50 -12.04
C PRO A 451 -29.96 -8.44 -11.99
N HIS A 452 -28.69 -8.85 -12.13
CA HIS A 452 -27.54 -7.94 -12.04
C HIS A 452 -27.59 -6.75 -13.03
N LEU A 453 -28.23 -6.87 -14.20
CA LEU A 453 -28.37 -5.76 -15.16
C LEU A 453 -29.53 -4.80 -14.79
N PHE A 454 -30.36 -5.19 -13.83
CA PHE A 454 -31.42 -4.36 -13.25
C PHE A 454 -30.91 -3.55 -12.05
N ASN A 455 -29.74 -3.88 -11.50
CA ASN A 455 -29.05 -3.08 -10.48
C ASN A 455 -28.56 -1.76 -11.07
N ARG A 456 -29.40 -0.75 -10.94
CA ARG A 456 -29.30 0.59 -11.53
C ARG A 456 -29.73 1.62 -10.52
N LYS A 457 -29.23 2.86 -10.64
CA LYS A 457 -29.60 3.92 -9.68
C LYS A 457 -31.11 4.19 -9.69
N GLU A 458 -31.72 4.11 -10.87
CA GLU A 458 -33.16 4.34 -11.09
C GLU A 458 -34.05 3.26 -10.45
N ASN A 459 -33.54 2.04 -10.33
CA ASN A 459 -34.32 0.88 -9.85
C ASN A 459 -34.12 0.58 -8.37
N GLN A 460 -33.29 1.35 -7.64
CA GLN A 460 -32.98 1.05 -6.24
C GLN A 460 -34.24 1.00 -5.35
N ASN A 461 -35.27 1.79 -5.64
CA ASN A 461 -36.52 1.79 -4.88
C ASN A 461 -37.65 1.01 -5.59
N TYR A 462 -37.30 0.14 -6.55
CA TYR A 462 -38.29 -0.58 -7.34
C TYR A 462 -39.02 -1.64 -6.50
N VAL A 463 -40.35 -1.54 -6.46
CA VAL A 463 -41.25 -2.56 -5.93
C VAL A 463 -42.33 -2.80 -6.98
N GLY A 464 -42.41 -4.01 -7.53
CA GLY A 464 -43.32 -4.29 -8.62
C GLY A 464 -43.18 -5.70 -9.21
N PRO A 465 -43.65 -5.91 -10.44
CA PRO A 465 -43.52 -7.20 -11.12
C PRO A 465 -42.06 -7.66 -11.27
N LEU A 466 -41.86 -8.98 -11.34
CA LEU A 466 -40.54 -9.58 -11.56
C LEU A 466 -39.81 -8.98 -12.79
N PRO A 467 -38.53 -8.57 -12.66
CA PRO A 467 -37.77 -8.02 -13.77
C PRO A 467 -37.72 -8.97 -14.99
N PRO A 468 -37.75 -8.45 -16.23
CA PRO A 468 -37.63 -9.26 -17.43
C PRO A 468 -36.38 -10.15 -17.44
N SER A 469 -36.48 -11.35 -18.00
CA SER A 469 -35.40 -12.33 -18.03
C SER A 469 -34.06 -11.84 -18.62
N PRO A 470 -33.99 -10.90 -19.60
CA PRO A 470 -32.71 -10.38 -20.08
C PRO A 470 -31.87 -9.73 -18.98
N TYR A 471 -32.49 -9.20 -17.91
CA TYR A 471 -31.77 -8.55 -16.83
C TYR A 471 -30.96 -9.51 -15.94
N TYR A 472 -31.21 -10.81 -16.03
CA TYR A 472 -30.48 -11.88 -15.32
C TYR A 472 -29.32 -12.44 -16.13
N HIS A 473 -29.04 -11.87 -17.32
CA HIS A 473 -27.97 -12.32 -18.21
C HIS A 473 -28.01 -13.84 -18.56
N PRO A 474 -29.14 -14.39 -19.03
CA PRO A 474 -29.29 -15.83 -19.30
C PRO A 474 -28.40 -16.37 -20.43
N ASN A 475 -27.70 -15.49 -21.16
CA ASN A 475 -26.74 -15.89 -22.18
C ASN A 475 -25.36 -16.27 -21.60
N GLY A 476 -25.07 -15.87 -20.36
CA GLY A 476 -23.86 -16.30 -19.65
C GLY A 476 -24.03 -17.64 -18.91
N MET A 477 -25.26 -18.15 -18.82
CA MET A 477 -25.56 -19.43 -18.18
C MET A 477 -25.29 -20.60 -19.14
N ASN A 478 -24.91 -21.75 -18.59
CA ASN A 478 -24.85 -22.97 -19.39
C ASN A 478 -26.28 -23.43 -19.79
N PRO A 479 -26.45 -24.29 -20.81
CA PRO A 479 -27.78 -24.66 -21.31
C PRO A 479 -28.73 -25.26 -20.25
N ALA A 480 -28.22 -26.10 -19.33
CA ALA A 480 -29.03 -26.74 -18.30
C ALA A 480 -29.46 -25.75 -17.20
N GLU A 481 -28.54 -24.87 -16.79
CA GLU A 481 -28.81 -23.79 -15.84
C GLU A 481 -29.80 -22.78 -16.43
N LYS A 482 -29.68 -22.46 -17.72
CA LYS A 482 -30.61 -21.58 -18.44
C LYS A 482 -32.03 -22.15 -18.48
N GLU A 483 -32.19 -23.46 -18.71
CA GLU A 483 -33.51 -24.10 -18.68
C GLU A 483 -34.13 -24.04 -17.29
N THR A 484 -33.34 -24.30 -16.25
CA THR A 484 -33.76 -24.23 -14.84
C THR A 484 -34.18 -22.81 -14.47
N PHE A 485 -33.37 -21.81 -14.84
CA PHE A 485 -33.66 -20.39 -14.65
C PHE A 485 -34.96 -19.97 -15.35
N LEU A 486 -35.18 -20.38 -16.60
CA LEU A 486 -36.38 -19.98 -17.34
C LEU A 486 -37.67 -20.55 -16.73
N LYS A 487 -37.62 -21.79 -16.21
CA LYS A 487 -38.74 -22.39 -15.48
C LYS A 487 -39.01 -21.62 -14.18
N TRP A 488 -37.97 -21.39 -13.37
CA TRP A 488 -38.06 -20.59 -12.15
C TRP A 488 -38.64 -19.19 -12.40
N HIS A 489 -38.15 -18.49 -13.44
CA HIS A 489 -38.61 -17.15 -13.82
C HIS A 489 -40.08 -17.13 -14.25
N GLN A 490 -40.50 -18.14 -15.04
CA GLN A 490 -41.88 -18.29 -15.47
C GLN A 490 -42.81 -18.58 -14.30
N GLU A 491 -42.44 -19.49 -13.40
CA GLU A 491 -43.23 -19.86 -12.21
C GLU A 491 -43.46 -18.65 -11.29
N LEU A 492 -42.41 -17.87 -11.00
CA LEU A 492 -42.54 -16.65 -10.19
C LEU A 492 -43.43 -15.60 -10.87
N LYS A 493 -43.34 -15.48 -12.19
CA LYS A 493 -44.17 -14.57 -12.97
C LYS A 493 -45.65 -14.99 -12.96
N GLU A 494 -45.93 -16.28 -13.11
CA GLU A 494 -47.29 -16.84 -13.05
C GLU A 494 -47.91 -16.68 -11.66
N ASN A 495 -47.10 -16.82 -10.61
CA ASN A 495 -47.49 -16.58 -9.22
C ASN A 495 -47.66 -15.09 -8.86
N SER A 496 -47.51 -14.17 -9.82
CA SER A 496 -47.60 -12.72 -9.59
C SER A 496 -46.67 -12.24 -8.46
N TYR A 497 -45.47 -12.81 -8.40
CA TYR A 497 -44.47 -12.45 -7.40
C TYR A 497 -44.16 -10.95 -7.44
N VAL A 498 -44.18 -10.31 -6.25
CA VAL A 498 -43.83 -8.90 -6.08
C VAL A 498 -42.35 -8.83 -5.75
N PHE A 499 -41.56 -8.34 -6.71
CA PHE A 499 -40.13 -8.16 -6.58
C PHE A 499 -39.85 -6.81 -5.88
N ASN A 500 -39.18 -6.88 -4.73
CA ASN A 500 -38.67 -5.72 -4.00
C ASN A 500 -37.15 -5.68 -4.15
N PHE A 501 -36.65 -4.69 -4.90
CA PHE A 501 -35.23 -4.65 -5.27
C PHE A 501 -34.29 -4.66 -4.06
N GLN A 502 -34.59 -3.89 -3.00
CA GLN A 502 -33.72 -3.78 -1.82
C GLN A 502 -33.66 -5.07 -1.00
N GLU A 503 -34.79 -5.77 -0.89
CA GLU A 503 -34.84 -7.05 -0.16
C GLU A 503 -34.12 -8.15 -0.94
N GLU A 504 -34.30 -8.19 -2.26
CA GLU A 504 -33.75 -9.20 -3.16
C GLU A 504 -32.24 -9.10 -3.30
N ILE A 505 -31.70 -7.89 -3.51
CA ILE A 505 -30.25 -7.69 -3.63
C ILE A 505 -29.53 -8.07 -2.32
N LEU A 506 -30.13 -7.70 -1.18
CA LEU A 506 -29.60 -8.02 0.13
C LEU A 506 -29.67 -9.52 0.42
N SER A 507 -30.82 -10.16 0.17
CA SER A 507 -31.00 -11.59 0.36
C SER A 507 -30.05 -12.41 -0.51
N TYR A 508 -29.84 -11.98 -1.76
CA TYR A 508 -28.94 -12.65 -2.69
C TYR A 508 -27.47 -12.54 -2.22
N CYS A 509 -27.00 -11.33 -1.91
CA CYS A 509 -25.63 -11.11 -1.46
C CYS A 509 -25.36 -11.82 -0.12
N ARG A 510 -26.31 -11.80 0.83
CA ARG A 510 -26.23 -12.57 2.07
C ARG A 510 -26.09 -14.06 1.80
N SER A 511 -26.91 -14.62 0.91
CA SER A 511 -26.82 -16.04 0.55
C SER A 511 -25.46 -16.40 -0.03
N ASP A 512 -24.86 -15.54 -0.85
CA ASP A 512 -23.52 -15.76 -1.40
C ASP A 512 -22.45 -15.76 -0.31
N VAL A 513 -22.50 -14.81 0.62
CA VAL A 513 -21.57 -14.76 1.76
C VAL A 513 -21.78 -15.93 2.71
N ASP A 514 -23.02 -16.34 2.99
CA ASP A 514 -23.33 -17.51 3.81
C ASP A 514 -22.77 -18.79 3.17
N ILE A 515 -22.99 -19.00 1.86
CA ILE A 515 -22.42 -20.15 1.14
C ILE A 515 -20.90 -20.14 1.25
N LEU A 516 -20.28 -18.99 1.00
CA LEU A 516 -18.82 -18.83 1.08
C LEU A 516 -18.30 -19.14 2.48
N ARG A 517 -18.92 -18.56 3.52
CA ARG A 517 -18.57 -18.75 4.93
C ARG A 517 -18.64 -20.22 5.32
N HIS A 518 -19.81 -20.85 5.22
CA HIS A 518 -20.00 -22.22 5.68
C HIS A 518 -19.09 -23.20 4.95
N CYS A 519 -18.98 -23.07 3.62
CA CYS A 519 -18.16 -24.00 2.84
C CYS A 519 -16.65 -23.80 3.06
N CYS A 520 -16.19 -22.56 3.25
CA CYS A 520 -14.79 -22.32 3.61
C CYS A 520 -14.46 -22.78 5.03
N LEU A 521 -15.41 -22.70 5.97
CA LEU A 521 -15.24 -23.22 7.32
C LEU A 521 -15.22 -24.76 7.33
N GLU A 522 -16.07 -25.43 6.55
CA GLU A 522 -16.02 -26.90 6.38
C GLU A 522 -14.76 -27.39 5.66
N PHE A 523 -14.18 -26.57 4.78
CA PHE A 523 -12.93 -26.91 4.10
C PHE A 523 -11.70 -26.80 5.01
N ARG A 524 -11.76 -25.94 6.03
CA ARG A 524 -10.68 -25.71 6.99
C ARG A 524 -10.57 -26.87 7.98
#